data_AF-A0A2C6AKR3-F1
#
_entry.id   AF-A0A2C6AKR3-F1
#
_cell.length_a   1.000
_cell.length_b   1.000
_cell.length_c   1.000
_cell.angle_alpha   90.00
_cell.angle_beta   90.00
_cell.angle_gamma   90.00
#
_symmetry.space_group_name_H-M   'P 1'
#
loop_
_entity.id
_entity.type
_entity.pdbx_description
1 polymer ?
#
loop_
_entity_poly.entity_id
_entity_poly.type
_entity_poly.pdbx_seq_one_letter_code
_entity_poly.pdbx_strand_id
1 'polypeptide(L)'
;MPPLRPKSSEKAESSPPPDRTRETVDERASRRFYQTNPIEQRVRDVGLAGLTPAEKKTYVHSRLIQPVAEHRIPLSNKTEREFWKHVTKDGLPIRRLRSQYSWGKDKSGRDFGSYDVAEFERRSLKQARLTALDILHRHFLAKRELAPEPCAEEELEAERARRKEMAALRRELYGEIPGTLANDPEWDDVAPIPQNEPDDALAKIAYPDDYAEAVSYLRAVMAAEECSARCLRLTEHVISMNPAHYTVWLYRFKIVSVLNLPVPDEIQWLNEVALANLKNYQIWHHRQLLIDHYFPLIASDNDAIKKLGKSETDFITLILAEDTKNYHVWSYRQYLVKKLGLWTVNELGSTQSMIEDDVRNNSAWSHRFFVVFSDPNASTANLPATAHDPKVPSSVVDREVAYAKEKIVMAPQNQSGWNYLRGVLAKGGRALASVDDFASRFVSDLGQDGETVQSSHALDLLADVAREKGETDRAVLCLRRLWEKWDPVREGYWKHRAAELERTA
;
A
#
# COMPACT_ATOMS: atom_id res chain seq x y z
N MET A 1 100.49 -0.55 -3.30
CA MET A 1 100.76 0.32 -2.12
C MET A 1 99.43 0.88 -1.62
N PRO A 2 99.13 0.74 -0.32
CA PRO A 2 98.07 1.50 0.38
C PRO A 2 98.63 2.89 0.76
N PRO A 3 97.93 3.79 1.51
CA PRO A 3 96.52 3.87 1.97
C PRO A 3 95.91 5.28 1.64
N LEU A 4 94.63 5.64 1.89
CA LEU A 4 94.08 6.05 3.20
C LEU A 4 92.58 6.44 3.08
N ARG A 5 91.74 5.68 3.79
CA ARG A 5 90.44 5.97 4.46
C ARG A 5 89.44 6.98 3.86
N PRO A 6 88.19 6.52 3.65
CA PRO A 6 86.99 7.29 3.97
C PRO A 6 86.33 6.76 5.27
N LYS A 7 85.86 7.68 6.13
CA LYS A 7 84.93 7.40 7.24
C LYS A 7 83.59 8.10 6.98
N SER A 8 82.58 7.27 6.75
CA SER A 8 81.15 7.37 7.14
C SER A 8 80.43 8.73 7.21
N SER A 9 79.34 8.84 6.44
CA SER A 9 78.03 9.22 6.99
C SER A 9 76.91 8.59 6.16
N GLU A 10 75.92 8.03 6.85
CA GLU A 10 74.76 7.31 6.30
C GLU A 10 73.92 8.19 5.36
N LYS A 11 73.53 7.65 4.20
CA LYS A 11 72.47 8.20 3.36
C LYS A 11 71.14 7.67 3.87
N ALA A 12 70.30 8.56 4.39
CA ALA A 12 68.88 8.30 4.54
C ALA A 12 68.23 8.21 3.15
N GLU A 13 67.54 7.10 2.90
CA GLU A 13 66.72 6.88 1.70
C GLU A 13 65.59 7.91 1.65
N SER A 14 65.53 8.68 0.56
CA SER A 14 64.41 9.56 0.27
C SER A 14 63.22 8.73 -0.21
N SER A 15 62.12 8.79 0.54
CA SER A 15 60.81 8.31 0.12
C SER A 15 60.39 8.93 -1.24
N PRO A 16 59.72 8.17 -2.12
CA PRO A 16 59.28 8.68 -3.41
C PRO A 16 58.20 9.77 -3.24
N PRO A 17 58.10 10.74 -4.18
CA PRO A 17 57.12 11.81 -4.09
C PRO A 17 55.68 11.25 -4.18
N PRO A 18 54.72 11.81 -3.42
CA PRO A 18 53.34 11.34 -3.44
C PRO A 18 52.70 11.55 -4.82
N ASP A 19 51.95 10.54 -5.25
CA ASP A 19 51.18 10.47 -6.50
C ASP A 19 50.22 11.67 -6.61
N ARG A 20 50.47 12.57 -7.58
CA ARG A 20 49.76 13.84 -7.78
C ARG A 20 48.47 13.69 -8.59
N THR A 21 47.73 12.59 -8.45
CA THR A 21 46.62 12.26 -9.38
C THR A 21 45.21 12.44 -8.83
N ARG A 22 45.02 12.75 -7.54
CA ARG A 22 43.69 12.95 -6.95
C ARG A 22 43.62 14.16 -6.03
N GLU A 23 43.63 15.36 -6.61
CA GLU A 23 43.39 16.59 -5.87
C GLU A 23 41.89 16.82 -5.74
N THR A 24 41.41 17.08 -4.52
CA THR A 24 40.03 17.45 -4.27
C THR A 24 39.74 18.91 -4.62
N VAL A 25 38.47 19.23 -4.82
CA VAL A 25 38.03 20.61 -5.10
C VAL A 25 38.43 21.57 -3.97
N ASP A 26 38.34 21.15 -2.72
CA ASP A 26 38.75 21.94 -1.55
C ASP A 26 40.27 22.09 -1.44
N GLU A 27 41.04 21.06 -1.75
CA GLU A 27 42.50 21.16 -1.81
C GLU A 27 42.92 22.14 -2.90
N ARG A 28 42.29 22.07 -4.08
CA ARG A 28 42.52 23.02 -5.19
C ARG A 28 42.15 24.44 -4.79
N ALA A 29 41.02 24.63 -4.11
CA ALA A 29 40.55 25.92 -3.62
C ALA A 29 41.49 26.49 -2.54
N SER A 30 41.90 25.66 -1.58
CA SER A 30 42.83 26.02 -0.51
C SER A 30 44.20 26.40 -1.06
N ARG A 31 44.72 25.64 -2.04
CA ARG A 31 45.97 25.97 -2.72
C ARG A 31 45.90 27.32 -3.42
N ARG A 32 44.82 27.59 -4.17
CA ARG A 32 44.59 28.90 -4.82
C ARG A 32 44.43 30.03 -3.80
N PHE A 33 43.80 29.76 -2.66
CA PHE A 33 43.69 30.72 -1.56
C PHE A 33 45.08 31.13 -1.08
N TYR A 34 45.96 30.19 -0.71
CA TYR A 34 47.30 30.53 -0.25
C TYR A 34 48.18 31.16 -1.33
N GLN A 35 48.01 30.80 -2.61
CA GLN A 35 48.68 31.48 -3.73
C GLN A 35 48.33 32.97 -3.82
N THR A 36 47.08 33.34 -3.51
CA THR A 36 46.62 34.74 -3.51
C THR A 36 46.73 35.41 -2.14
N ASN A 37 47.12 34.66 -1.12
CA ASN A 37 47.20 35.08 0.27
C ASN A 37 48.45 34.51 0.97
N PRO A 38 49.67 34.81 0.48
CA PRO A 38 50.88 34.15 0.96
C PRO A 38 51.15 34.37 2.45
N ILE A 39 50.80 35.55 2.98
CA ILE A 39 50.94 35.86 4.41
C ILE A 39 50.00 35.03 5.30
N GLU A 40 48.84 34.57 4.79
CA GLU A 40 47.90 33.74 5.56
C GLU A 40 48.47 32.33 5.79
N GLN A 41 49.25 31.80 4.85
CA GLN A 41 49.94 30.53 5.05
C GLN A 41 50.93 30.66 6.21
N ARG A 42 51.68 31.77 6.25
CA ARG A 42 52.61 32.06 7.33
C ARG A 42 51.89 32.23 8.67
N VAL A 43 50.77 32.96 8.69
CA VAL A 43 49.92 33.12 9.89
C VAL A 43 49.43 31.78 10.40
N ARG A 44 49.04 30.86 9.51
CA ARG A 44 48.61 29.50 9.89
C ARG A 44 49.76 28.71 10.53
N ASP A 45 50.96 28.79 9.95
CA ASP A 45 52.08 27.94 10.36
C ASP A 45 52.74 28.42 11.68
N VAL A 46 52.80 29.74 11.94
CA VAL A 46 53.48 30.29 13.15
C VAL A 46 52.57 31.10 14.09
N GLY A 47 51.30 31.30 13.73
CA GLY A 47 50.38 32.17 14.48
C GLY A 47 50.70 33.66 14.34
N LEU A 48 49.73 34.54 14.66
CA LEU A 48 49.93 36.00 14.59
C LEU A 48 51.05 36.50 15.51
N ALA A 49 51.23 35.86 16.66
CA ALA A 49 52.28 36.20 17.62
C ALA A 49 53.68 35.90 17.08
N GLY A 50 53.83 34.82 16.29
CA GLY A 50 55.08 34.36 15.71
C GLY A 50 55.54 35.11 14.45
N LEU A 51 54.73 36.05 13.95
CA LEU A 51 55.12 36.90 12.82
C LEU A 51 56.16 37.94 13.23
N THR A 52 57.18 38.13 12.39
CA THR A 52 58.14 39.24 12.47
C THR A 52 57.45 40.61 12.35
N PRO A 53 58.07 41.72 12.80
CA PRO A 53 57.50 43.05 12.62
C PRO A 53 57.16 43.39 11.15
N ALA A 54 57.98 42.91 10.21
CA ALA A 54 57.72 43.06 8.77
C ALA A 54 56.49 42.25 8.33
N GLU A 55 56.40 40.97 8.69
CA GLU A 55 55.25 40.11 8.37
C GLU A 55 53.94 40.60 9.00
N LYS A 56 53.98 41.15 10.23
CA LYS A 56 52.82 41.80 10.87
C LYS A 56 52.35 43.00 10.07
N LYS A 57 53.30 43.82 9.57
CA LYS A 57 52.99 44.96 8.72
C LYS A 57 52.35 44.49 7.41
N THR A 58 52.95 43.52 6.72
CA THR A 58 52.41 42.93 5.48
C THR A 58 51.02 42.33 5.70
N TYR A 59 50.80 41.61 6.82
CA TYR A 59 49.51 41.06 7.20
C TYR A 59 48.43 42.14 7.35
N VAL A 60 48.72 43.21 8.10
CA VAL A 60 47.79 44.34 8.27
C VAL A 60 47.51 45.02 6.95
N HIS A 61 48.55 45.32 6.15
CA HIS A 61 48.36 45.98 4.85
C HIS A 61 47.49 45.12 3.94
N SER A 62 47.72 43.80 3.93
CA SER A 62 46.94 42.86 3.14
C SER A 62 45.43 42.94 3.46
N ARG A 63 45.05 43.13 4.73
CA ARG A 63 43.64 43.25 5.17
C ARG A 63 43.01 44.59 4.78
N LEU A 64 43.83 45.62 4.60
CA LEU A 64 43.39 46.98 4.28
C LEU A 64 43.32 47.26 2.77
N ILE A 65 43.88 46.40 1.91
CA ILE A 65 43.89 46.59 0.45
C ILE A 65 42.49 46.86 -0.10
N GLN A 66 41.51 45.99 0.18
CA GLN A 66 40.16 46.14 -0.36
C GLN A 66 39.43 47.36 0.24
N PRO A 67 39.42 47.58 1.58
CA PRO A 67 38.85 48.79 2.17
C PRO A 67 39.46 50.10 1.66
N VAL A 68 40.77 50.14 1.40
CA VAL A 68 41.44 51.33 0.86
C VAL A 68 41.12 51.52 -0.63
N ALA A 69 41.13 50.44 -1.43
CA ALA A 69 40.75 50.48 -2.84
C ALA A 69 39.30 50.94 -3.07
N GLU A 70 38.40 50.61 -2.14
CA GLU A 70 36.99 50.99 -2.18
C GLU A 70 36.70 52.32 -1.45
N HIS A 71 37.74 53.06 -1.03
CA HIS A 71 37.64 54.31 -0.27
C HIS A 71 36.80 54.22 1.02
N ARG A 72 36.68 53.02 1.61
CA ARG A 72 35.99 52.80 2.89
C ARG A 72 36.81 53.23 4.10
N ILE A 73 38.11 53.45 3.93
CA ILE A 73 39.01 53.98 4.96
C ILE A 73 39.58 55.31 4.47
N PRO A 74 39.26 56.44 5.11
CA PRO A 74 39.79 57.74 4.71
C PRO A 74 41.27 57.82 5.09
N LEU A 75 42.15 57.86 4.08
CA LEU A 75 43.57 58.09 4.23
C LEU A 75 43.93 59.45 3.62
N SER A 76 44.95 60.14 4.18
CA SER A 76 45.48 61.33 3.52
C SER A 76 46.24 60.94 2.25
N ASN A 77 46.28 61.82 1.24
CA ASN A 77 46.97 61.57 -0.04
C ASN A 77 48.41 61.07 0.12
N LYS A 78 49.12 61.55 1.15
CA LYS A 78 50.49 61.09 1.48
C LYS A 78 50.49 59.65 2.02
N THR A 79 49.56 59.33 2.91
CA THR A 79 49.44 58.01 3.55
C THR A 79 48.99 56.95 2.55
N GLU A 80 48.04 57.28 1.69
CA GLU A 80 47.55 56.40 0.63
C GLU A 80 48.64 56.07 -0.39
N ARG A 81 49.44 57.07 -0.82
CA ARG A 81 50.56 56.85 -1.72
C ARG A 81 51.63 55.92 -1.12
N GLU A 82 51.97 56.11 0.15
CA GLU A 82 52.91 55.23 0.84
C GLU A 82 52.34 53.81 1.08
N PHE A 83 51.03 53.69 1.34
CA PHE A 83 50.34 52.41 1.43
C PHE A 83 50.45 51.63 0.12
N TRP A 84 50.06 52.22 -1.01
CA TRP A 84 50.12 51.56 -2.32
C TRP A 84 51.54 51.25 -2.78
N LYS A 85 52.51 52.11 -2.44
CA LYS A 85 53.94 51.83 -2.64
C LYS A 85 54.38 50.58 -1.88
N HIS A 86 53.90 50.39 -0.64
CA HIS A 86 54.19 49.18 0.14
C HIS A 86 53.49 47.94 -0.40
N VAL A 87 52.21 48.03 -0.79
CA VAL A 87 51.45 46.94 -1.45
C VAL A 87 52.18 46.46 -2.71
N THR A 88 52.68 47.40 -3.53
CA THR A 88 53.43 47.08 -4.75
C THR A 88 54.79 46.46 -4.44
N LYS A 89 55.52 47.04 -3.47
CA LYS A 89 56.83 46.55 -3.04
C LYS A 89 56.79 45.11 -2.52
N ASP A 90 55.76 44.78 -1.74
CA ASP A 90 55.56 43.46 -1.13
C ASP A 90 54.81 42.49 -2.07
N GLY A 91 54.47 42.91 -3.30
CA GLY A 91 53.83 42.07 -4.30
C GLY A 91 52.44 41.56 -3.91
N LEU A 92 51.70 42.32 -3.10
CA LEU A 92 50.42 41.85 -2.56
C LEU A 92 49.30 41.89 -3.63
N PRO A 93 48.60 40.78 -3.91
CA PRO A 93 47.53 40.75 -4.91
C PRO A 93 46.37 41.67 -4.51
N ILE A 94 45.90 42.50 -5.45
CA ILE A 94 44.73 43.36 -5.24
C ILE A 94 43.45 42.53 -5.12
N ARG A 95 43.31 41.46 -5.91
CA ARG A 95 42.20 40.51 -5.84
C ARG A 95 42.63 39.27 -5.07
N ARG A 96 42.06 39.07 -3.89
CA ARG A 96 42.38 37.96 -2.99
C ARG A 96 41.17 37.05 -2.83
N LEU A 97 41.41 35.74 -2.77
CA LEU A 97 40.35 34.79 -2.44
C LEU A 97 40.04 34.85 -0.94
N ARG A 98 38.78 34.61 -0.57
CA ARG A 98 38.32 34.57 0.82
C ARG A 98 38.52 33.16 1.39
N SER A 99 38.80 33.08 2.70
CA SER A 99 39.13 31.83 3.42
C SER A 99 37.95 30.86 3.61
N GLN A 100 36.71 31.31 3.37
CA GLN A 100 35.49 30.59 3.75
C GLN A 100 34.56 30.40 2.53
N TYR A 101 35.09 29.87 1.44
CA TYR A 101 34.25 29.47 0.32
C TYR A 101 33.78 28.03 0.53
N SER A 102 32.48 27.84 0.76
CA SER A 102 31.86 26.52 0.75
C SER A 102 31.24 26.27 -0.62
N TRP A 103 31.56 25.13 -1.22
CA TRP A 103 30.96 24.69 -2.49
C TRP A 103 29.51 24.20 -2.32
N GLY A 104 29.05 24.06 -1.08
CA GLY A 104 27.75 23.51 -0.74
C GLY A 104 27.73 21.98 -0.77
N LYS A 105 26.53 21.42 -0.60
CA LYS A 105 26.30 19.97 -0.64
C LYS A 105 25.49 19.60 -1.88
N ASP A 106 25.73 18.40 -2.40
CA ASP A 106 24.87 17.83 -3.42
C ASP A 106 23.54 17.31 -2.84
N LYS A 107 22.65 16.81 -3.72
CA LYS A 107 21.34 16.26 -3.33
C LYS A 107 21.42 15.05 -2.38
N SER A 108 22.55 14.35 -2.32
CA SER A 108 22.80 13.23 -1.40
C SER A 108 23.41 13.67 -0.07
N GLY A 109 23.70 14.98 0.08
CA GLY A 109 24.32 15.55 1.27
C GLY A 109 25.85 15.50 1.29
N ARG A 110 26.52 15.00 0.23
CA ARG A 110 27.99 15.00 0.13
C ARG A 110 28.48 16.40 -0.22
N ASP A 111 29.55 16.85 0.44
CA ASP A 111 30.16 18.15 0.20
C ASP A 111 30.84 18.18 -1.17
N PHE A 112 30.53 19.19 -1.99
CA PHE A 112 31.15 19.39 -3.30
C PHE A 112 32.68 19.58 -3.21
N GLY A 113 33.17 20.11 -2.08
CA GLY A 113 34.59 20.26 -1.79
C GLY A 113 35.35 18.93 -1.70
N SER A 114 34.65 17.85 -1.32
CA SER A 114 35.20 16.49 -1.16
C SER A 114 35.35 15.71 -2.47
N TYR A 115 34.89 16.26 -3.59
CA TYR A 115 34.99 15.63 -4.89
C TYR A 115 36.42 15.73 -5.43
N ASP A 116 36.87 14.69 -6.13
CA ASP A 116 38.04 14.81 -6.99
C ASP A 116 37.74 15.84 -8.11
N VAL A 117 38.74 16.63 -8.50
CA VAL A 117 38.58 17.68 -9.52
C VAL A 117 38.01 17.14 -10.83
N ALA A 118 38.48 15.98 -11.30
CA ALA A 118 37.99 15.38 -12.54
C ALA A 118 36.58 14.79 -12.37
N GLU A 119 36.26 14.27 -11.19
CA GLU A 119 34.90 13.84 -10.83
C GLU A 119 33.92 15.02 -10.85
N PHE A 120 34.31 16.15 -10.23
CA PHE A 120 33.52 17.37 -10.19
C PHE A 120 33.29 17.98 -11.58
N GLU A 121 34.31 17.98 -12.43
CA GLU A 121 34.21 18.46 -13.82
C GLU A 121 33.25 17.60 -14.66
N ARG A 122 33.37 16.26 -14.58
CA ARG A 122 32.41 15.35 -15.23
C ARG A 122 30.98 15.59 -14.75
N ARG A 123 30.79 15.75 -13.43
CA ARG A 123 29.48 16.01 -12.81
C ARG A 123 28.90 17.34 -13.30
N SER A 124 29.70 18.39 -13.32
CA SER A 124 29.31 19.72 -13.77
C SER A 124 28.90 19.73 -15.24
N LEU A 125 29.61 18.98 -16.10
CA LEU A 125 29.26 18.85 -17.52
C LEU A 125 27.93 18.10 -17.71
N LYS A 126 27.72 17.00 -16.99
CA LYS A 126 26.43 16.28 -16.99
C LYS A 126 25.29 17.16 -16.50
N GLN A 127 25.51 17.95 -15.45
CA GLN A 127 24.51 18.89 -14.94
C GLN A 127 24.19 19.99 -15.97
N ALA A 128 25.21 20.57 -16.61
CA ALA A 128 25.01 21.56 -17.67
C ALA A 128 24.25 20.96 -18.87
N ARG A 129 24.56 19.72 -19.26
CA ARG A 129 23.83 19.00 -20.31
C ARG A 129 22.38 18.77 -19.92
N LEU A 130 22.12 18.31 -18.70
CA LEU A 130 20.77 18.12 -18.18
C LEU A 130 20.00 19.44 -18.19
N THR A 131 20.60 20.55 -17.74
CA THR A 131 19.98 21.89 -17.80
C THR A 131 19.65 22.31 -19.23
N ALA A 132 20.54 22.06 -20.19
CA ALA A 132 20.28 22.38 -21.59
C ALA A 132 19.10 21.55 -22.16
N LEU A 133 19.05 20.25 -21.87
CA LEU A 133 17.94 19.39 -22.27
C LEU A 133 16.62 19.80 -21.60
N ASP A 134 16.67 20.21 -20.33
CA ASP A 134 15.50 20.69 -19.58
C ASP A 134 14.93 21.98 -20.18
N ILE A 135 15.78 22.91 -20.63
CA ILE A 135 15.36 24.11 -21.36
C ILE A 135 14.65 23.73 -22.66
N LEU A 136 15.20 22.78 -23.43
CA LEU A 136 14.59 22.31 -24.68
C LEU A 136 13.26 21.59 -24.43
N HIS A 137 13.18 20.77 -23.38
CA HIS A 137 11.95 20.11 -22.94
C HIS A 137 10.87 21.14 -22.56
N ARG A 138 11.19 22.14 -21.74
CA ARG A 138 10.24 23.22 -21.40
C ARG A 138 9.76 24.00 -22.62
N HIS A 139 10.64 24.22 -23.59
CA HIS A 139 10.26 24.85 -24.86
C HIS A 139 9.27 24.00 -25.65
N PHE A 140 9.49 22.68 -25.70
CA PHE A 140 8.54 21.73 -26.30
C PHE A 140 7.16 21.77 -25.60
N LEU A 141 7.14 21.79 -24.26
CA LEU A 141 5.89 21.89 -23.49
C LEU A 141 5.13 23.20 -23.76
N ALA A 142 5.83 24.34 -23.72
CA ALA A 142 5.23 25.64 -24.02
C ALA A 142 4.65 25.69 -25.44
N LYS A 143 5.30 25.04 -26.41
CA LYS A 143 4.79 24.91 -27.78
C LYS A 143 3.49 24.09 -27.83
N ARG A 144 3.40 22.99 -27.08
CA ARG A 144 2.19 22.15 -26.99
C ARG A 144 1.01 22.87 -26.33
N GLU A 145 1.26 23.67 -25.31
CA GLU A 145 0.23 24.45 -24.62
C GLU A 145 -0.41 25.50 -25.54
N LEU A 146 0.41 26.14 -26.39
CA LEU A 146 -0.04 27.18 -27.32
C LEU A 146 -0.68 26.64 -28.61
N ALA A 147 -0.40 25.38 -28.99
CA ALA A 147 -0.90 24.75 -30.21
C ALA A 147 -1.32 23.30 -29.92
N PRO A 148 -2.58 23.07 -29.50
CA PRO A 148 -3.10 21.74 -29.14
C PRO A 148 -3.35 20.80 -30.33
N GLU A 149 -2.92 21.18 -31.55
CA GLU A 149 -2.98 20.29 -32.72
C GLU A 149 -1.99 19.12 -32.61
N PRO A 150 -2.21 18.01 -33.36
CA PRO A 150 -1.32 16.85 -33.34
C PRO A 150 0.12 17.25 -33.70
N CYS A 151 1.04 17.01 -32.77
CA CYS A 151 2.47 17.21 -32.98
C CYS A 151 2.98 16.18 -34.02
N ALA A 152 3.88 16.61 -34.93
CA ALA A 152 4.47 15.71 -35.90
C ALA A 152 5.19 14.55 -35.20
N GLU A 153 5.06 13.33 -35.73
CA GLU A 153 5.61 12.12 -35.11
C GLU A 153 7.13 12.21 -34.90
N GLU A 154 7.85 12.91 -35.77
CA GLU A 154 9.28 13.20 -35.63
C GLU A 154 9.60 14.08 -34.41
N GLU A 155 8.76 15.06 -34.08
CA GLU A 155 8.95 15.91 -32.90
C GLU A 155 8.70 15.11 -31.61
N LEU A 156 7.72 14.17 -31.63
CA LEU A 156 7.45 13.25 -30.52
C LEU A 156 8.60 12.26 -30.30
N GLU A 157 9.20 11.72 -31.37
CA GLU A 157 10.37 10.84 -31.26
C GLU A 157 11.61 11.58 -30.76
N ALA A 158 11.87 12.79 -31.25
CA ALA A 158 12.97 13.64 -30.76
C ALA A 158 12.78 13.98 -29.27
N GLU A 159 11.54 14.18 -28.83
CA GLU A 159 11.19 14.43 -27.44
C GLU A 159 11.38 13.17 -26.58
N ARG A 160 10.93 11.99 -27.03
CA ARG A 160 11.17 10.71 -26.34
C ARG A 160 12.67 10.45 -26.16
N ALA A 161 13.47 10.67 -27.21
CA ALA A 161 14.92 10.54 -27.15
C ALA A 161 15.56 11.52 -26.14
N ARG A 162 15.09 12.78 -26.12
CA ARG A 162 15.54 13.80 -25.17
C ARG A 162 15.28 13.38 -23.73
N ARG A 163 14.08 12.86 -23.44
CA ARG A 163 13.71 12.40 -22.10
C ARG A 163 14.51 11.20 -21.65
N LYS A 164 14.75 10.25 -22.55
CA LYS A 164 15.63 9.11 -22.29
C LYS A 164 17.05 9.56 -21.93
N GLU A 165 17.57 10.59 -22.60
CA GLU A 165 18.87 11.20 -22.27
C GLU A 165 18.84 11.93 -20.92
N MET A 166 17.82 12.77 -20.69
CA MET A 166 17.60 13.45 -19.40
C MET A 166 17.51 12.44 -18.26
N ALA A 167 16.86 11.31 -18.51
CA ALA A 167 16.66 10.25 -17.56
C ALA A 167 17.96 9.54 -17.20
N ALA A 168 18.76 9.18 -18.21
CA ALA A 168 20.09 8.64 -18.01
C ALA A 168 20.98 9.59 -17.20
N LEU A 169 20.94 10.90 -17.52
CA LEU A 169 21.70 11.92 -16.80
C LEU A 169 21.24 12.10 -15.34
N ARG A 170 19.93 12.12 -15.09
CA ARG A 170 19.36 12.19 -13.73
C ARG A 170 19.74 10.96 -12.91
N ARG A 171 19.72 9.76 -13.51
CA ARG A 171 20.21 8.53 -12.88
C ARG A 171 21.68 8.60 -12.52
N GLU A 172 22.52 9.05 -13.45
CA GLU A 172 23.96 9.16 -13.22
C GLU A 172 24.35 10.28 -12.24
N LEU A 173 23.57 11.36 -12.17
CA LEU A 173 23.83 12.50 -11.29
C LEU A 173 23.25 12.33 -9.88
N TYR A 174 22.07 11.73 -9.79
CA TYR A 174 21.23 11.75 -8.59
C TYR A 174 20.73 10.37 -8.17
N GLY A 175 20.98 9.31 -8.96
CA GLY A 175 20.37 8.00 -8.71
C GLY A 175 18.88 7.94 -9.05
N GLU A 176 18.31 8.97 -9.66
CA GLU A 176 16.91 9.00 -10.09
C GLU A 176 16.72 8.01 -11.25
N ILE A 177 15.91 6.97 -11.09
CA ILE A 177 15.53 6.04 -12.17
C ILE A 177 14.17 6.52 -12.70
N PRO A 178 14.12 7.14 -13.88
CA PRO A 178 12.84 7.60 -14.44
C PRO A 178 12.17 6.40 -15.07
N GLY A 179 10.99 6.07 -14.56
CA GLY A 179 10.24 4.93 -15.04
C GLY A 179 9.43 5.29 -16.27
N THR A 180 8.41 4.49 -16.53
CA THR A 180 7.60 4.57 -17.74
C THR A 180 6.81 5.87 -17.83
N LEU A 181 6.30 6.39 -16.70
CA LEU A 181 5.45 7.58 -16.70
C LEU A 181 6.24 8.86 -16.95
N ALA A 182 7.44 8.99 -16.37
CA ALA A 182 8.30 10.15 -16.61
C ALA A 182 8.79 10.27 -18.07
N ASN A 183 8.74 9.19 -18.82
CA ASN A 183 9.10 9.18 -20.24
C ASN A 183 7.89 9.38 -21.17
N ASP A 184 6.67 9.39 -20.64
CA ASP A 184 5.43 9.52 -21.40
C ASP A 184 5.02 11.01 -21.56
N PRO A 185 4.90 11.54 -22.79
CA PRO A 185 4.43 12.91 -23.07
C PRO A 185 3.06 13.27 -22.51
N GLU A 186 2.24 12.29 -22.15
CA GLU A 186 0.97 12.56 -21.50
C GLU A 186 1.13 13.00 -20.04
N TRP A 187 2.30 12.83 -19.40
CA TRP A 187 2.51 13.08 -17.97
C TRP A 187 3.41 14.28 -17.66
N ASP A 188 3.77 15.08 -18.66
CA ASP A 188 4.73 16.19 -18.51
C ASP A 188 4.26 17.35 -17.64
N ASP A 189 2.96 17.62 -17.68
CA ASP A 189 2.31 18.67 -16.89
C ASP A 189 2.17 18.27 -15.42
N VAL A 190 2.44 17.00 -15.09
CA VAL A 190 2.32 16.47 -13.74
C VAL A 190 3.70 16.34 -13.09
N ALA A 191 3.96 17.15 -12.07
CA ALA A 191 5.12 16.98 -11.21
C ALA A 191 4.83 15.87 -10.17
N PRO A 192 5.56 14.73 -10.18
CA PRO A 192 5.31 13.63 -9.24
C PRO A 192 5.56 14.05 -7.79
N ILE A 193 4.74 13.56 -6.87
CA ILE A 193 4.86 13.79 -5.43
C ILE A 193 5.36 12.50 -4.76
N PRO A 194 6.67 12.35 -4.50
CA PRO A 194 7.22 11.12 -3.93
C PRO A 194 6.73 10.88 -2.50
N GLN A 195 6.69 9.61 -2.10
CA GLN A 195 6.51 9.25 -0.69
C GLN A 195 7.77 9.62 0.09
N ASN A 196 7.63 10.57 1.02
CA ASN A 196 8.70 10.95 1.92
C ASN A 196 8.42 10.36 3.30
N GLU A 197 9.25 9.39 3.70
CA GLU A 197 9.22 8.77 5.01
C GLU A 197 10.48 9.16 5.77
N PRO A 198 10.39 9.46 7.08
CA PRO A 198 11.56 9.82 7.88
C PRO A 198 12.56 8.66 7.95
N ASP A 199 13.84 8.98 8.20
CA ASP A 199 14.92 7.98 8.21
C ASP A 199 14.75 6.91 9.31
N ASP A 200 14.03 7.24 10.38
CA ASP A 200 13.69 6.35 11.50
C ASP A 200 12.32 5.66 11.35
N ALA A 201 11.71 5.72 10.16
CA ALA A 201 10.43 5.08 9.90
C ALA A 201 10.49 3.57 10.16
N LEU A 202 9.60 3.08 11.04
CA LEU A 202 9.40 1.66 11.28
C LEU A 202 8.68 1.02 10.08
N ALA A 203 9.10 -0.20 9.72
CA ALA A 203 8.51 -0.98 8.62
C ALA A 203 8.53 -0.29 7.25
N LYS A 204 9.55 0.55 6.98
CA LYS A 204 9.79 1.14 5.66
C LYS A 204 9.90 0.06 4.59
N ILE A 205 9.06 0.15 3.57
CA ILE A 205 9.06 -0.77 2.44
C ILE A 205 10.06 -0.27 1.41
N ALA A 206 11.00 -1.12 1.01
CA ALA A 206 11.84 -0.87 -0.15
C ALA A 206 11.03 -1.10 -1.44
N TYR A 207 10.24 -0.09 -1.83
CA TYR A 207 9.39 -0.19 -3.01
C TYR A 207 10.21 -0.37 -4.29
N PRO A 208 9.78 -1.23 -5.22
CA PRO A 208 10.26 -1.23 -6.59
C PRO A 208 10.12 0.16 -7.25
N ASP A 209 11.05 0.52 -8.12
CA ASP A 209 11.10 1.85 -8.74
C ASP A 209 9.84 2.18 -9.56
N ASP A 210 9.25 1.18 -10.22
CA ASP A 210 8.01 1.31 -10.99
C ASP A 210 6.80 1.62 -10.09
N TYR A 211 6.66 0.91 -8.98
CA TYR A 211 5.62 1.19 -7.99
C TYR A 211 5.80 2.57 -7.35
N ALA A 212 7.03 2.92 -6.97
CA ALA A 212 7.35 4.21 -6.38
C ALA A 212 7.04 5.37 -7.34
N GLU A 213 7.37 5.22 -8.63
CA GLU A 213 7.02 6.18 -9.67
C GLU A 213 5.50 6.30 -9.81
N ALA A 214 4.80 5.20 -10.06
CA ALA A 214 3.36 5.22 -10.28
C ALA A 214 2.58 5.84 -9.11
N VAL A 215 2.96 5.51 -7.87
CA VAL A 215 2.34 6.09 -6.68
C VAL A 215 2.70 7.58 -6.51
N SER A 216 3.89 8.01 -6.95
CA SER A 216 4.24 9.45 -6.91
C SER A 216 3.41 10.30 -7.87
N TYR A 217 3.13 9.78 -9.08
CA TYR A 217 2.19 10.39 -10.02
C TYR A 217 0.76 10.32 -9.50
N LEU A 218 0.36 9.19 -8.90
CA LEU A 218 -0.97 9.04 -8.30
C LEU A 218 -1.21 10.11 -7.23
N ARG A 219 -0.23 10.33 -6.35
CA ARG A 219 -0.30 11.37 -5.31
C ARG A 219 -0.45 12.77 -5.91
N ALA A 220 0.24 13.05 -7.01
CA ALA A 220 0.15 14.33 -7.71
C ALA A 220 -1.25 14.58 -8.29
N VAL A 221 -1.79 13.64 -9.07
CA VAL A 221 -3.12 13.81 -9.69
C VAL A 221 -4.27 13.77 -8.67
N MET A 222 -4.11 13.01 -7.59
CA MET A 222 -5.06 13.02 -6.48
C MET A 222 -5.06 14.36 -5.74
N ALA A 223 -3.90 14.98 -5.52
CA ALA A 223 -3.79 16.29 -4.90
C ALA A 223 -4.38 17.41 -5.79
N ALA A 224 -4.27 17.27 -7.11
CA ALA A 224 -4.90 18.16 -8.08
C ALA A 224 -6.40 17.87 -8.31
N GLU A 225 -6.93 16.82 -7.68
CA GLU A 225 -8.29 16.30 -7.92
C GLU A 225 -8.63 15.99 -9.39
N GLU A 226 -7.62 15.71 -10.21
CA GLU A 226 -7.81 15.47 -11.64
C GLU A 226 -8.70 14.24 -11.86
N CYS A 227 -9.69 14.31 -12.75
CA CYS A 227 -10.46 13.15 -13.19
C CYS A 227 -10.36 13.07 -14.71
N SER A 228 -9.53 12.16 -15.23
CA SER A 228 -9.22 12.05 -16.66
C SER A 228 -9.00 10.59 -17.06
N ALA A 229 -8.98 10.33 -18.38
CA ALA A 229 -8.71 8.99 -18.92
C ALA A 229 -7.30 8.48 -18.56
N ARG A 230 -6.30 9.36 -18.49
CA ARG A 230 -4.94 8.99 -18.05
C ARG A 230 -4.90 8.61 -16.57
N CYS A 231 -5.66 9.31 -15.72
CA CYS A 231 -5.79 8.93 -14.31
C CYS A 231 -6.46 7.56 -14.17
N LEU A 232 -7.47 7.25 -15.00
CA LEU A 232 -8.08 5.92 -14.99
C LEU A 232 -7.06 4.81 -15.29
N ARG A 233 -6.24 4.97 -16.33
CA ARG A 233 -5.16 4.02 -16.66
C ARG A 233 -4.11 3.93 -15.55
N LEU A 234 -3.76 5.05 -14.92
CA LEU A 234 -2.84 5.05 -13.78
C LEU A 234 -3.42 4.25 -12.59
N THR A 235 -4.71 4.42 -12.28
CA THR A 235 -5.33 3.64 -11.19
C THR A 235 -5.30 2.15 -11.46
N GLU A 236 -5.55 1.73 -12.70
CA GLU A 236 -5.45 0.33 -13.12
C GLU A 236 -4.02 -0.20 -12.93
N HIS A 237 -3.01 0.55 -13.37
CA HIS A 237 -1.61 0.18 -13.20
C HIS A 237 -1.23 0.02 -11.72
N VAL A 238 -1.61 0.96 -10.86
CA VAL A 238 -1.34 0.86 -9.41
C VAL A 238 -2.09 -0.31 -8.78
N ILE A 239 -3.34 -0.56 -9.17
CA ILE A 239 -4.14 -1.70 -8.68
C ILE A 239 -3.50 -3.03 -9.10
N SER A 240 -2.93 -3.12 -10.30
CA SER A 240 -2.26 -4.33 -10.78
C SER A 240 -1.04 -4.70 -9.92
N MET A 241 -0.36 -3.70 -9.33
CA MET A 241 0.78 -3.91 -8.43
C MET A 241 0.37 -4.08 -6.97
N ASN A 242 -0.67 -3.35 -6.52
CA ASN A 242 -1.18 -3.43 -5.16
C ASN A 242 -2.71 -3.32 -5.12
N PRO A 243 -3.43 -4.44 -5.32
CA PRO A 243 -4.89 -4.43 -5.33
C PRO A 243 -5.49 -4.15 -3.94
N ALA A 244 -4.69 -4.13 -2.87
CA ALA A 244 -5.16 -3.80 -1.52
C ALA A 244 -5.12 -2.28 -1.21
N HIS A 245 -4.61 -1.46 -2.13
CA HIS A 245 -4.48 -0.02 -1.92
C HIS A 245 -5.83 0.71 -1.96
N TYR A 246 -6.57 0.72 -0.84
CA TYR A 246 -7.95 1.25 -0.79
C TYR A 246 -8.13 2.68 -1.31
N THR A 247 -7.15 3.57 -1.14
CA THR A 247 -7.19 4.94 -1.66
C THR A 247 -7.31 5.00 -3.17
N VAL A 248 -6.59 4.15 -3.91
CA VAL A 248 -6.65 4.16 -5.38
C VAL A 248 -8.01 3.67 -5.90
N TRP A 249 -8.66 2.74 -5.19
CA TRP A 249 -10.01 2.28 -5.52
C TRP A 249 -11.06 3.37 -5.36
N LEU A 250 -11.02 4.13 -4.27
CA LEU A 250 -11.92 5.27 -4.07
C LEU A 250 -11.72 6.34 -5.16
N TYR A 251 -10.46 6.62 -5.51
CA TYR A 251 -10.14 7.56 -6.57
C TYR A 251 -10.58 7.06 -7.95
N ARG A 252 -10.40 5.76 -8.25
CA ARG A 252 -10.90 5.14 -9.47
C ARG A 252 -12.42 5.26 -9.59
N PHE A 253 -13.15 4.97 -8.51
CA PHE A 253 -14.61 5.15 -8.49
C PHE A 253 -15.01 6.61 -8.71
N LYS A 254 -14.31 7.59 -8.09
CA LYS A 254 -14.52 9.02 -8.35
C LYS A 254 -14.36 9.33 -9.85
N ILE A 255 -13.31 8.83 -10.50
CA ILE A 255 -13.08 9.04 -11.94
C ILE A 255 -14.22 8.44 -12.77
N VAL A 256 -14.61 7.18 -12.51
CA VAL A 256 -15.72 6.50 -13.20
C VAL A 256 -17.01 7.32 -13.11
N SER A 257 -17.35 7.82 -11.91
CA SER A 257 -18.55 8.62 -11.70
C SER A 257 -18.48 10.01 -12.34
N VAL A 258 -17.36 10.74 -12.19
CA VAL A 258 -17.22 12.10 -12.73
C VAL A 258 -17.23 12.12 -14.25
N LEU A 259 -16.57 11.14 -14.88
CA LEU A 259 -16.52 11.01 -16.33
C LEU A 259 -17.74 10.30 -16.93
N ASN A 260 -18.67 9.82 -16.08
CA ASN A 260 -19.84 9.03 -16.50
C ASN A 260 -19.47 7.85 -17.40
N LEU A 261 -18.42 7.10 -17.02
CA LEU A 261 -17.98 5.94 -17.79
C LEU A 261 -19.03 4.82 -17.75
N PRO A 262 -19.14 4.00 -18.80
CA PRO A 262 -20.07 2.87 -18.80
C PRO A 262 -19.71 1.87 -17.69
N VAL A 263 -20.57 1.79 -16.67
CA VAL A 263 -20.38 0.85 -15.55
C VAL A 263 -20.28 -0.62 -15.99
N PRO A 264 -21.00 -1.10 -17.02
CA PRO A 264 -20.80 -2.47 -17.52
C PRO A 264 -19.36 -2.78 -17.95
N ASP A 265 -18.68 -1.82 -18.56
CA ASP A 265 -17.29 -2.00 -19.01
C ASP A 265 -16.34 -2.07 -17.81
N GLU A 266 -16.56 -1.22 -16.80
CA GLU A 266 -15.80 -1.25 -15.54
C GLU A 266 -16.05 -2.56 -14.74
N ILE A 267 -17.28 -3.08 -14.75
CA ILE A 267 -17.59 -4.40 -14.15
C ILE A 267 -16.84 -5.51 -14.90
N GLN A 268 -16.75 -5.44 -16.24
CA GLN A 268 -16.02 -6.42 -17.03
C GLN A 268 -14.52 -6.41 -16.67
N TRP A 269 -13.90 -5.23 -16.61
CA TRP A 269 -12.52 -5.08 -16.13
C TRP A 269 -12.36 -5.63 -14.71
N LEU A 270 -13.29 -5.29 -13.80
CA LEU A 270 -13.25 -5.76 -12.42
C LEU A 270 -13.38 -7.29 -12.30
N ASN A 271 -14.09 -7.96 -13.21
CA ASN A 271 -14.17 -9.42 -13.23
C ASN A 271 -12.78 -10.05 -13.41
N GLU A 272 -11.95 -9.49 -14.30
CA GLU A 272 -10.59 -9.97 -14.54
C GLU A 272 -9.71 -9.76 -13.30
N VAL A 273 -9.80 -8.57 -12.69
CA VAL A 273 -9.06 -8.24 -11.46
C VAL A 273 -9.46 -9.17 -10.30
N ALA A 274 -10.75 -9.46 -10.16
CA ALA A 274 -11.30 -10.33 -9.14
C ALA A 274 -10.88 -11.80 -9.31
N LEU A 275 -10.84 -12.32 -10.54
CA LEU A 275 -10.36 -13.67 -10.83
C LEU A 275 -8.86 -13.82 -10.53
N ALA A 276 -8.07 -12.77 -10.76
CA ALA A 276 -6.66 -12.75 -10.37
C ALA A 276 -6.45 -12.59 -8.84
N ASN A 277 -7.45 -12.07 -8.11
CA ASN A 277 -7.31 -11.66 -6.71
C ASN A 277 -8.54 -12.07 -5.86
N LEU A 278 -8.76 -13.38 -5.71
CA LEU A 278 -9.98 -13.95 -5.10
C LEU A 278 -10.30 -13.44 -3.69
N LYS A 279 -9.30 -13.01 -2.90
CA LYS A 279 -9.43 -12.61 -1.48
C LYS A 279 -8.97 -11.17 -1.25
N ASN A 280 -9.79 -10.22 -1.68
CA ASN A 280 -9.50 -8.80 -1.57
C ASN A 280 -10.77 -7.99 -1.24
N TYR A 281 -10.74 -7.21 -0.14
CA TYR A 281 -11.89 -6.41 0.29
C TYR A 281 -12.26 -5.30 -0.69
N GLN A 282 -11.25 -4.64 -1.26
CA GLN A 282 -11.42 -3.46 -2.10
C GLN A 282 -12.15 -3.79 -3.40
N ILE A 283 -11.88 -4.95 -3.99
CA ILE A 283 -12.55 -5.42 -5.21
C ILE A 283 -14.06 -5.56 -4.97
N TRP A 284 -14.46 -6.27 -3.90
CA TRP A 284 -15.88 -6.50 -3.61
C TRP A 284 -16.58 -5.22 -3.16
N HIS A 285 -15.88 -4.32 -2.47
CA HIS A 285 -16.43 -3.02 -2.11
C HIS A 285 -16.60 -2.11 -3.35
N HIS A 286 -15.61 -2.05 -4.23
CA HIS A 286 -15.69 -1.31 -5.49
C HIS A 286 -16.85 -1.83 -6.34
N ARG A 287 -17.02 -3.16 -6.41
CA ARG A 287 -18.17 -3.77 -7.07
C ARG A 287 -19.50 -3.30 -6.49
N GLN A 288 -19.64 -3.22 -5.15
CA GLN A 288 -20.86 -2.67 -4.52
C GLN A 288 -21.08 -1.21 -4.89
N LEU A 289 -20.04 -0.37 -4.86
CA LEU A 289 -20.14 1.04 -5.25
C LEU A 289 -20.62 1.20 -6.70
N LEU A 290 -20.11 0.38 -7.62
CA LEU A 290 -20.54 0.36 -9.02
C LEU A 290 -22.02 -0.02 -9.13
N ILE A 291 -22.48 -1.06 -8.43
CA ILE A 291 -23.91 -1.44 -8.44
C ILE A 291 -24.78 -0.34 -7.81
N ASP A 292 -24.35 0.26 -6.70
CA ASP A 292 -25.09 1.32 -6.03
C ASP A 292 -25.21 2.58 -6.90
N HIS A 293 -24.18 2.89 -7.69
CA HIS A 293 -24.19 3.98 -8.66
C HIS A 293 -25.04 3.67 -9.90
N TYR A 294 -24.93 2.45 -10.43
CA TYR A 294 -25.55 2.07 -11.70
C TYR A 294 -27.04 1.74 -11.59
N PHE A 295 -27.45 1.08 -10.51
CA PHE A 295 -28.82 0.63 -10.34
C PHE A 295 -29.87 1.76 -10.47
N PRO A 296 -29.71 2.95 -9.84
CA PRO A 296 -30.62 4.07 -10.05
C PRO A 296 -30.71 4.55 -11.50
N LEU A 297 -29.64 4.42 -12.28
CA LEU A 297 -29.59 4.85 -13.68
C LEU A 297 -30.40 3.92 -14.61
N ILE A 298 -30.57 2.66 -14.23
CA ILE A 298 -31.32 1.66 -14.98
C ILE A 298 -32.66 1.29 -14.32
N ALA A 299 -33.07 2.01 -13.28
CA ALA A 299 -34.23 1.65 -12.45
C ALA A 299 -35.56 1.56 -13.22
N SER A 300 -35.67 2.27 -14.35
CA SER A 300 -36.85 2.24 -15.23
C SER A 300 -36.79 1.15 -16.31
N ASP A 301 -35.64 0.48 -16.49
CA ASP A 301 -35.42 -0.55 -17.51
C ASP A 301 -35.33 -1.93 -16.85
N ASN A 302 -36.47 -2.63 -16.84
CA ASN A 302 -36.58 -3.98 -16.27
C ASN A 302 -35.68 -5.00 -16.97
N ASP A 303 -35.39 -4.85 -18.26
CA ASP A 303 -34.57 -5.81 -18.99
C ASP A 303 -33.09 -5.57 -18.70
N ALA A 304 -32.67 -4.31 -18.53
CA ALA A 304 -31.33 -3.99 -18.01
C ALA A 304 -31.11 -4.53 -16.60
N ILE A 305 -32.09 -4.39 -15.69
CA ILE A 305 -32.00 -4.93 -14.32
C ILE A 305 -31.88 -6.46 -14.34
N LYS A 306 -32.69 -7.15 -15.15
CA LYS A 306 -32.59 -8.62 -15.31
C LYS A 306 -31.23 -9.04 -15.87
N LYS A 307 -30.72 -8.32 -16.86
CA LYS A 307 -29.41 -8.58 -17.46
C LYS A 307 -28.29 -8.42 -16.44
N LEU A 308 -28.33 -7.36 -15.63
CA LEU A 308 -27.39 -7.13 -14.53
C LEU A 308 -27.48 -8.24 -13.48
N GLY A 309 -28.68 -8.57 -13.02
CA GLY A 309 -28.88 -9.65 -12.03
C GLY A 309 -28.35 -10.99 -12.52
N LYS A 310 -28.55 -11.30 -13.81
CA LYS A 310 -28.00 -12.50 -14.43
C LYS A 310 -26.47 -12.47 -14.50
N SER A 311 -25.88 -11.41 -15.04
CA SER A 311 -24.41 -11.31 -15.17
C SER A 311 -23.71 -11.39 -13.82
N GLU A 312 -24.26 -10.74 -12.79
CA GLU A 312 -23.73 -10.79 -11.43
C GLU A 312 -23.85 -12.19 -10.80
N THR A 313 -24.99 -12.86 -11.01
CA THR A 313 -25.20 -14.23 -10.50
C THR A 313 -24.26 -15.22 -11.17
N ASP A 314 -24.08 -15.10 -12.50
CA ASP A 314 -23.16 -15.93 -13.27
C ASP A 314 -21.71 -15.72 -12.80
N PHE A 315 -21.29 -14.48 -12.58
CA PHE A 315 -19.95 -14.16 -12.09
C PHE A 315 -19.71 -14.67 -10.65
N ILE A 316 -20.68 -14.50 -9.74
CA ILE A 316 -20.61 -15.07 -8.39
C ILE A 316 -20.45 -16.59 -8.45
N THR A 317 -21.19 -17.25 -9.34
CA THR A 317 -21.16 -18.70 -9.49
C THR A 317 -19.78 -19.16 -9.98
N LEU A 318 -19.18 -18.42 -10.92
CA LEU A 318 -17.81 -18.65 -11.37
C LEU A 318 -16.80 -18.56 -10.21
N ILE A 319 -16.85 -17.51 -9.38
CA ILE A 319 -15.91 -17.35 -8.26
C ILE A 319 -16.14 -18.42 -7.18
N LEU A 320 -17.39 -18.79 -6.89
CA LEU A 320 -17.69 -19.84 -5.91
C LEU A 320 -17.29 -21.23 -6.40
N ALA A 321 -17.16 -21.45 -7.71
CA ALA A 321 -16.60 -22.70 -8.22
C ALA A 321 -15.11 -22.85 -7.86
N GLU A 322 -14.36 -21.75 -7.77
CA GLU A 322 -12.96 -21.73 -7.33
C GLU A 322 -12.81 -21.82 -5.80
N ASP A 323 -13.64 -21.08 -5.05
CA ASP A 323 -13.67 -21.13 -3.58
C ASP A 323 -15.12 -21.05 -3.07
N THR A 324 -15.72 -22.22 -2.84
CA THR A 324 -17.12 -22.38 -2.41
C THR A 324 -17.42 -21.74 -1.05
N LYS A 325 -16.39 -21.32 -0.30
CA LYS A 325 -16.48 -20.75 1.05
C LYS A 325 -15.96 -19.32 1.11
N ASN A 326 -15.73 -18.67 -0.04
CA ASN A 326 -15.26 -17.29 -0.10
C ASN A 326 -16.25 -16.32 0.58
N TYR A 327 -15.83 -15.79 1.74
CA TYR A 327 -16.69 -14.94 2.57
C TYR A 327 -17.12 -13.64 1.88
N HIS A 328 -16.22 -13.02 1.10
CA HIS A 328 -16.54 -11.78 0.40
C HIS A 328 -17.64 -11.99 -0.63
N VAL A 329 -17.57 -13.10 -1.37
CA VAL A 329 -18.54 -13.45 -2.41
C VAL A 329 -19.91 -13.74 -1.80
N TRP A 330 -19.97 -14.50 -0.71
CA TRP A 330 -21.22 -14.77 0.00
C TRP A 330 -21.85 -13.49 0.56
N SER A 331 -21.05 -12.61 1.16
CA SER A 331 -21.51 -11.31 1.63
C SER A 331 -22.04 -10.43 0.49
N TYR A 332 -21.34 -10.41 -0.64
CA TYR A 332 -21.74 -9.67 -1.84
C TYR A 332 -23.03 -10.24 -2.46
N ARG A 333 -23.17 -11.57 -2.50
CA ARG A 333 -24.37 -12.27 -2.97
C ARG A 333 -25.60 -11.90 -2.13
N GLN A 334 -25.47 -11.85 -0.80
CA GLN A 334 -26.57 -11.38 0.06
C GLN A 334 -26.94 -9.91 -0.19
N TYR A 335 -25.93 -9.06 -0.41
CA TYR A 335 -26.17 -7.66 -0.81
C TYR A 335 -26.94 -7.58 -2.13
N LEU A 336 -26.56 -8.34 -3.15
CA LEU A 336 -27.23 -8.36 -4.45
C LEU A 336 -28.68 -8.87 -4.36
N VAL A 337 -28.91 -9.94 -3.58
CA VAL A 337 -30.27 -10.45 -3.34
C VAL A 337 -31.16 -9.35 -2.77
N LYS A 338 -30.66 -8.57 -1.80
CA LYS A 338 -31.41 -7.43 -1.25
C LYS A 338 -31.57 -6.30 -2.27
N LYS A 339 -30.49 -5.92 -2.94
CA LYS A 339 -30.44 -4.76 -3.85
C LYS A 339 -31.34 -4.92 -5.06
N LEU A 340 -31.37 -6.13 -5.63
CA LEU A 340 -32.11 -6.46 -6.84
C LEU A 340 -33.41 -7.24 -6.56
N GLY A 341 -33.72 -7.53 -5.29
CA GLY A 341 -34.93 -8.27 -4.91
C GLY A 341 -34.94 -9.73 -5.38
N LEU A 342 -33.79 -10.40 -5.41
CA LEU A 342 -33.63 -11.76 -5.96
C LEU A 342 -34.06 -12.87 -4.99
N TRP A 343 -35.14 -12.67 -4.25
CA TRP A 343 -35.75 -13.65 -3.34
C TRP A 343 -36.51 -14.73 -4.14
N THR A 344 -35.81 -15.43 -5.02
CA THR A 344 -36.42 -16.30 -6.04
C THR A 344 -36.22 -17.78 -5.73
N VAL A 345 -37.07 -18.62 -6.33
CA VAL A 345 -36.90 -20.09 -6.28
C VAL A 345 -35.56 -20.52 -6.87
N ASN A 346 -35.04 -19.79 -7.86
CA ASN A 346 -33.72 -20.07 -8.45
C ASN A 346 -32.60 -19.86 -7.43
N GLU A 347 -32.66 -18.80 -6.63
CA GLU A 347 -31.65 -18.53 -5.61
C GLU A 347 -31.69 -19.59 -4.49
N LEU A 348 -32.90 -20.00 -4.07
CA LEU A 348 -33.07 -21.12 -3.15
C LEU A 348 -32.55 -22.45 -3.74
N GLY A 349 -32.85 -22.73 -5.01
CA GLY A 349 -32.39 -23.92 -5.73
C GLY A 349 -30.87 -23.96 -5.88
N SER A 350 -30.24 -22.80 -6.09
CA SER A 350 -28.79 -22.64 -6.10
C SER A 350 -28.17 -23.01 -4.74
N THR A 351 -28.74 -22.54 -3.62
CA THR A 351 -28.27 -22.96 -2.28
C THR A 351 -28.44 -24.45 -2.04
N GLN A 352 -29.54 -25.03 -2.54
CA GLN A 352 -29.78 -26.46 -2.44
C GLN A 352 -28.72 -27.25 -3.20
N SER A 353 -28.41 -26.85 -4.44
CA SER A 353 -27.39 -27.52 -5.27
C SER A 353 -26.02 -27.49 -4.57
N MET A 354 -25.62 -26.34 -4.02
CA MET A 354 -24.36 -26.23 -3.28
C MET A 354 -24.30 -27.08 -2.00
N ILE A 355 -25.43 -27.27 -1.30
CA ILE A 355 -25.53 -28.18 -0.14
C ILE A 355 -25.52 -29.64 -0.58
N GLU A 356 -26.09 -29.96 -1.75
CA GLU A 356 -26.06 -31.31 -2.32
C GLU A 356 -24.64 -31.70 -2.75
N ASP A 357 -23.87 -30.75 -3.30
CA ASP A 357 -22.47 -30.94 -3.67
C ASP A 357 -21.55 -31.07 -2.44
N ASP A 358 -21.70 -30.19 -1.44
CA ASP A 358 -21.02 -30.29 -0.14
C ASP A 358 -21.99 -30.01 1.01
N VAL A 359 -22.53 -31.07 1.62
CA VAL A 359 -23.44 -30.96 2.76
C VAL A 359 -22.81 -30.27 3.97
N ARG A 360 -21.48 -30.18 4.04
CA ARG A 360 -20.73 -29.49 5.12
C ARG A 360 -20.40 -28.04 4.76
N ASN A 361 -20.88 -27.52 3.63
CA ASN A 361 -20.69 -26.12 3.26
C ASN A 361 -21.58 -25.20 4.10
N ASN A 362 -21.05 -24.76 5.25
CA ASN A 362 -21.77 -23.88 6.17
C ASN A 362 -22.17 -22.54 5.54
N SER A 363 -21.42 -22.05 4.54
CA SER A 363 -21.77 -20.80 3.84
C SER A 363 -23.05 -20.98 3.03
N ALA A 364 -23.23 -22.12 2.36
CA ALA A 364 -24.47 -22.44 1.65
C ALA A 364 -25.66 -22.62 2.61
N TRP A 365 -25.47 -23.28 3.75
CA TRP A 365 -26.49 -23.36 4.81
C TRP A 365 -26.88 -21.99 5.36
N SER A 366 -25.89 -21.13 5.61
CA SER A 366 -26.12 -19.75 6.07
C SER A 366 -26.87 -18.93 5.03
N HIS A 367 -26.51 -19.05 3.75
CA HIS A 367 -27.21 -18.34 2.67
C HIS A 367 -28.62 -18.87 2.46
N ARG A 368 -28.85 -20.19 2.58
CA ARG A 368 -30.20 -20.76 2.56
C ARG A 368 -31.06 -20.17 3.67
N PHE A 369 -30.53 -20.09 4.90
CA PHE A 369 -31.25 -19.49 6.02
C PHE A 369 -31.61 -18.03 5.73
N PHE A 370 -30.67 -17.28 5.18
CA PHE A 370 -30.87 -15.90 4.76
C PHE A 370 -32.00 -15.78 3.71
N VAL A 371 -31.94 -16.56 2.61
CA VAL A 371 -32.94 -16.53 1.53
C VAL A 371 -34.34 -16.87 2.05
N VAL A 372 -34.45 -17.85 2.96
CA VAL A 372 -35.76 -18.29 3.47
C VAL A 372 -36.34 -17.33 4.50
N PHE A 373 -35.52 -16.78 5.41
CA PHE A 373 -36.01 -16.06 6.59
C PHE A 373 -35.72 -14.56 6.58
N SER A 374 -35.22 -14.00 5.46
CA SER A 374 -34.93 -12.56 5.32
C SER A 374 -35.63 -11.88 4.14
N ASP A 375 -36.51 -12.58 3.41
CA ASP A 375 -37.35 -11.96 2.37
C ASP A 375 -38.30 -10.93 3.02
N PRO A 376 -38.26 -9.63 2.66
CA PRO A 376 -39.15 -8.61 3.22
C PRO A 376 -40.65 -8.91 3.08
N ASN A 377 -41.05 -9.75 2.12
CA ASN A 377 -42.45 -10.15 1.94
C ASN A 377 -42.89 -11.21 2.96
N ALA A 378 -41.96 -12.02 3.47
CA ALA A 378 -42.23 -13.16 4.34
C ALA A 378 -41.50 -13.12 5.70
N SER A 379 -40.82 -12.01 6.01
CA SER A 379 -40.11 -11.79 7.27
C SER A 379 -40.32 -10.38 7.83
N THR A 380 -40.06 -10.23 9.12
CA THR A 380 -40.15 -8.97 9.86
C THR A 380 -38.77 -8.32 9.95
N ALA A 381 -38.67 -7.06 9.55
CA ALA A 381 -37.43 -6.31 9.56
C ALA A 381 -36.84 -6.19 10.98
N ASN A 382 -35.51 -6.26 11.09
CA ASN A 382 -34.74 -6.09 12.33
C ASN A 382 -35.01 -7.12 13.44
N LEU A 383 -35.74 -8.22 13.17
CA LEU A 383 -35.81 -9.32 14.11
C LEU A 383 -34.47 -10.09 14.15
N PRO A 384 -33.94 -10.43 15.34
CA PRO A 384 -32.78 -11.30 15.45
C PRO A 384 -32.97 -12.62 14.72
N ALA A 385 -31.87 -13.20 14.21
CA ALA A 385 -31.90 -14.49 13.50
C ALA A 385 -32.40 -15.65 14.37
N THR A 386 -32.30 -15.52 15.70
CA THR A 386 -32.75 -16.52 16.69
C THR A 386 -34.13 -16.21 17.29
N ALA A 387 -34.78 -15.13 16.87
CA ALA A 387 -36.12 -14.77 17.35
C ALA A 387 -37.21 -15.39 16.45
N HIS A 388 -38.29 -15.86 17.08
CA HIS A 388 -39.52 -16.26 16.40
C HIS A 388 -40.06 -15.12 15.55
N ASP A 389 -40.41 -15.43 14.31
CA ASP A 389 -41.02 -14.49 13.38
C ASP A 389 -42.38 -15.02 12.92
N PRO A 390 -43.50 -14.48 13.44
CA PRO A 390 -44.84 -14.98 13.13
C PRO A 390 -45.24 -14.75 11.66
N LYS A 391 -44.49 -13.93 10.91
CA LYS A 391 -44.72 -13.69 9.48
C LYS A 391 -44.26 -14.85 8.60
N VAL A 392 -43.39 -15.71 9.12
CA VAL A 392 -42.91 -16.90 8.41
C VAL A 392 -44.01 -17.97 8.39
N PRO A 393 -44.49 -18.42 7.22
CA PRO A 393 -45.56 -19.42 7.17
C PRO A 393 -45.14 -20.77 7.76
N SER A 394 -46.06 -21.43 8.49
CA SER A 394 -45.80 -22.77 9.06
C SER A 394 -45.33 -23.78 8.01
N SER A 395 -45.92 -23.77 6.81
CA SER A 395 -45.53 -24.68 5.73
C SER A 395 -44.07 -24.50 5.28
N VAL A 396 -43.52 -23.28 5.39
CA VAL A 396 -42.09 -23.03 5.12
C VAL A 396 -41.23 -23.62 6.23
N VAL A 397 -41.62 -23.44 7.49
CA VAL A 397 -40.94 -24.05 8.64
C VAL A 397 -40.94 -25.58 8.52
N ASP A 398 -42.09 -26.18 8.22
CA ASP A 398 -42.24 -27.63 8.08
C ASP A 398 -41.36 -28.19 6.94
N ARG A 399 -41.31 -27.50 5.80
CA ARG A 399 -40.41 -27.81 4.68
C ARG A 399 -38.95 -27.76 5.10
N GLU A 400 -38.52 -26.70 5.79
CA GLU A 400 -37.13 -26.52 6.19
C GLU A 400 -36.69 -27.48 7.31
N VAL A 401 -37.58 -27.84 8.23
CA VAL A 401 -37.33 -28.90 9.23
C VAL A 401 -37.14 -30.25 8.52
N ALA A 402 -38.01 -30.59 7.56
CA ALA A 402 -37.88 -31.83 6.79
C ALA A 402 -36.55 -31.87 6.01
N TYR A 403 -36.20 -30.78 5.32
CA TYR A 403 -34.94 -30.66 4.58
C TYR A 403 -33.72 -30.80 5.50
N ALA A 404 -33.71 -30.13 6.66
CA ALA A 404 -32.62 -30.25 7.61
C ALA A 404 -32.46 -31.68 8.12
N LYS A 405 -33.57 -32.35 8.48
CA LYS A 405 -33.58 -33.76 8.92
C LYS A 405 -33.03 -34.69 7.85
N GLU A 406 -33.44 -34.51 6.59
CA GLU A 406 -32.94 -35.29 5.45
C GLU A 406 -31.41 -35.17 5.33
N LYS A 407 -30.86 -33.95 5.34
CA LYS A 407 -29.41 -33.76 5.19
C LYS A 407 -28.62 -34.18 6.44
N ILE A 408 -29.19 -34.07 7.64
CA ILE A 408 -28.60 -34.61 8.87
C ILE A 408 -28.47 -36.13 8.79
N VAL A 409 -29.46 -36.86 8.25
CA VAL A 409 -29.37 -38.32 8.07
C VAL A 409 -28.19 -38.69 7.16
N MET A 410 -27.91 -37.90 6.12
CA MET A 410 -26.76 -38.12 5.24
C MET A 410 -25.41 -37.92 5.93
N ALA A 411 -25.31 -36.98 6.86
CA ALA A 411 -24.08 -36.69 7.61
C ALA A 411 -24.38 -36.36 9.09
N PRO A 412 -24.62 -37.37 9.94
CA PRO A 412 -25.10 -37.15 11.31
C PRO A 412 -24.16 -36.31 12.19
N GLN A 413 -22.85 -36.41 11.98
CA GLN A 413 -21.84 -35.64 12.72
C GLN A 413 -21.55 -34.25 12.09
N ASN A 414 -22.26 -33.85 11.03
CA ASN A 414 -22.10 -32.52 10.44
C ASN A 414 -22.87 -31.45 11.22
N GLN A 415 -22.15 -30.52 11.86
CA GLN A 415 -22.75 -29.48 12.68
C GLN A 415 -23.69 -28.53 11.93
N SER A 416 -23.44 -28.24 10.64
CA SER A 416 -24.22 -27.23 9.90
C SER A 416 -25.70 -27.57 9.82
N GLY A 417 -26.05 -28.83 9.56
CA GLY A 417 -27.44 -29.28 9.52
C GLY A 417 -28.15 -29.12 10.87
N TRP A 418 -27.47 -29.45 11.97
CA TRP A 418 -28.02 -29.29 13.34
C TRP A 418 -28.20 -27.83 13.73
N ASN A 419 -27.22 -26.98 13.42
CA ASN A 419 -27.33 -25.54 13.67
C ASN A 419 -28.46 -24.92 12.85
N TYR A 420 -28.60 -25.34 11.58
CA TYR A 420 -29.70 -24.90 10.72
C TYR A 420 -31.05 -25.34 11.28
N LEU A 421 -31.20 -26.60 11.68
CA LEU A 421 -32.43 -27.11 12.30
C LEU A 421 -32.83 -26.30 13.54
N ARG A 422 -31.88 -26.03 14.45
CA ARG A 422 -32.13 -25.18 15.63
C ARG A 422 -32.59 -23.77 15.22
N GLY A 423 -31.97 -23.17 14.21
CA GLY A 423 -32.36 -21.86 13.69
C GLY A 423 -33.78 -21.86 13.11
N VAL A 424 -34.14 -22.88 12.32
CA VAL A 424 -35.48 -23.03 11.73
C VAL A 424 -36.54 -23.18 12.82
N LEU A 425 -36.28 -24.00 13.85
CA LEU A 425 -37.20 -24.19 14.97
C LEU A 425 -37.40 -22.88 15.75
N ALA A 426 -36.31 -22.16 16.04
CA ALA A 426 -36.38 -20.85 16.69
C ALA A 426 -37.19 -19.84 15.86
N LYS A 427 -36.93 -19.73 14.56
CA LYS A 427 -37.67 -18.85 13.65
C LYS A 427 -39.16 -19.18 13.57
N GLY A 428 -39.50 -20.48 13.55
CA GLY A 428 -40.88 -20.96 13.53
C GLY A 428 -41.56 -21.03 14.90
N GLY A 429 -40.89 -20.61 15.98
CA GLY A 429 -41.45 -20.68 17.33
C GLY A 429 -41.79 -22.12 17.76
N ARG A 430 -41.01 -23.10 17.30
CA ARG A 430 -41.21 -24.53 17.57
C ARG A 430 -40.32 -24.97 18.74
N ALA A 431 -40.92 -25.73 19.66
CA ALA A 431 -40.23 -26.45 20.73
C ALA A 431 -39.10 -27.33 20.19
N LEU A 432 -37.95 -27.41 20.88
CA LEU A 432 -36.91 -28.39 20.53
C LEU A 432 -37.41 -29.80 20.77
N ALA A 433 -38.30 -29.99 21.76
CA ALA A 433 -38.96 -31.26 22.01
C ALA A 433 -39.71 -31.83 20.79
N SER A 434 -40.09 -31.00 19.81
CA SER A 434 -40.72 -31.46 18.55
C SER A 434 -39.81 -32.32 17.66
N VAL A 435 -38.50 -32.36 17.96
CA VAL A 435 -37.52 -33.17 17.23
C VAL A 435 -36.80 -34.18 18.12
N ASP A 436 -37.31 -34.48 19.33
CA ASP A 436 -36.74 -35.50 20.24
C ASP A 436 -36.62 -36.86 19.53
N ASP A 437 -37.72 -37.38 19.00
CA ASP A 437 -37.75 -38.69 18.32
C ASP A 437 -36.72 -38.77 17.19
N PHE A 438 -36.50 -37.65 16.49
CA PHE A 438 -35.50 -37.60 15.43
C PHE A 438 -34.08 -37.63 15.98
N ALA A 439 -33.77 -36.82 16.99
CA ALA A 439 -32.43 -36.75 17.56
C ALA A 439 -32.05 -38.03 18.33
N SER A 440 -33.02 -38.64 19.01
CA SER A 440 -32.86 -39.91 19.74
C SER A 440 -32.45 -41.07 18.82
N ARG A 441 -32.68 -41.01 17.51
CA ARG A 441 -32.21 -42.03 16.56
C ARG A 441 -30.69 -42.14 16.44
N PHE A 442 -29.95 -41.11 16.86
CA PHE A 442 -28.49 -41.04 16.73
C PHE A 442 -27.76 -41.38 18.03
N VAL A 443 -28.48 -41.76 19.09
CA VAL A 443 -27.95 -42.09 20.41
C VAL A 443 -28.65 -43.33 20.95
N SER A 444 -27.90 -44.36 21.34
CA SER A 444 -28.43 -45.56 22.00
C SER A 444 -27.61 -45.92 23.25
N ASP A 445 -28.27 -46.51 24.24
CA ASP A 445 -27.66 -47.05 25.47
C ASP A 445 -26.76 -46.05 26.20
N LEU A 446 -27.16 -44.77 26.21
CA LEU A 446 -26.39 -43.68 26.80
C LEU A 446 -26.06 -43.96 28.28
N GLY A 447 -24.79 -43.91 28.64
CA GLY A 447 -24.30 -44.21 29.99
C GLY A 447 -24.21 -45.70 30.36
N GLN A 448 -24.47 -46.61 29.42
CA GLN A 448 -24.39 -48.07 29.63
C GLN A 448 -23.22 -48.69 28.84
N ASP A 449 -22.92 -49.97 29.09
CA ASP A 449 -21.81 -50.70 28.45
C ASP A 449 -21.95 -50.81 26.91
N GLY A 450 -23.15 -50.60 26.37
CA GLY A 450 -23.46 -50.59 24.93
C GLY A 450 -23.52 -49.22 24.25
N GLU A 451 -23.13 -48.14 24.94
CA GLU A 451 -23.34 -46.77 24.48
C GLU A 451 -22.80 -46.48 23.06
N THR A 452 -23.72 -46.07 22.18
CA THR A 452 -23.42 -45.66 20.81
C THR A 452 -23.97 -44.26 20.53
N VAL A 453 -23.09 -43.32 20.16
CA VAL A 453 -23.46 -41.96 19.74
C VAL A 453 -22.94 -41.74 18.33
N GLN A 454 -23.85 -41.69 17.36
CA GLN A 454 -23.53 -41.38 15.97
C GLN A 454 -23.36 -39.88 15.72
N SER A 455 -23.91 -39.04 16.62
CA SER A 455 -23.81 -37.59 16.53
C SER A 455 -23.71 -36.95 17.91
N SER A 456 -22.56 -36.33 18.22
CA SER A 456 -22.43 -35.51 19.43
C SER A 456 -23.31 -34.26 19.38
N HIS A 457 -23.70 -33.80 18.19
CA HIS A 457 -24.65 -32.69 18.02
C HIS A 457 -26.10 -33.11 18.34
N ALA A 458 -26.48 -34.36 18.03
CA ALA A 458 -27.74 -34.91 18.49
C ALA A 458 -27.77 -35.00 20.02
N LEU A 459 -26.68 -35.44 20.65
CA LEU A 459 -26.57 -35.53 22.11
C LEU A 459 -26.67 -34.15 22.79
N ASP A 460 -26.06 -33.11 22.21
CA ASP A 460 -26.22 -31.73 22.65
C ASP A 460 -27.67 -31.23 22.52
N LEU A 461 -28.34 -31.52 21.40
CA LEU A 461 -29.77 -31.20 21.24
C LEU A 461 -30.64 -31.92 22.26
N LEU A 462 -30.38 -33.21 22.53
CA LEU A 462 -31.11 -34.00 23.51
C LEU A 462 -30.95 -33.46 24.94
N ALA A 463 -29.81 -32.86 25.27
CA ALA A 463 -29.65 -32.17 26.55
C ALA A 463 -30.61 -30.98 26.68
N ASP A 464 -30.75 -30.17 25.62
CA ASP A 464 -31.70 -29.05 25.60
C ASP A 464 -33.17 -29.52 25.60
N VAL A 465 -33.47 -30.60 24.88
CA VAL A 465 -34.81 -31.22 24.88
C VAL A 465 -35.18 -31.74 26.26
N ALA A 466 -34.26 -32.46 26.92
CA ALA A 466 -34.48 -32.97 28.27
C ALA A 466 -34.70 -31.81 29.26
N ARG A 467 -33.92 -30.72 29.16
CA ARG A 467 -34.16 -29.49 29.93
C ARG A 467 -35.56 -28.91 29.68
N GLU A 468 -35.97 -28.80 28.42
CA GLU A 468 -37.31 -28.26 28.05
C GLU A 468 -38.45 -29.12 28.63
N LYS A 469 -38.24 -30.42 28.75
CA LYS A 469 -39.19 -31.37 29.37
C LYS A 469 -39.13 -31.42 30.90
N GLY A 470 -38.16 -30.77 31.54
CA GLY A 470 -37.93 -30.86 32.99
C GLY A 470 -37.22 -32.15 33.43
N GLU A 471 -36.59 -32.88 32.51
CA GLU A 471 -35.85 -34.12 32.76
C GLU A 471 -34.38 -33.82 33.12
N THR A 472 -34.15 -33.13 34.25
CA THR A 472 -32.82 -32.61 34.64
C THR A 472 -31.74 -33.69 34.67
N ASP A 473 -32.02 -34.87 35.23
CA ASP A 473 -31.04 -35.98 35.30
C ASP A 473 -30.63 -36.47 33.91
N ARG A 474 -31.58 -36.56 32.97
CA ARG A 474 -31.29 -36.93 31.58
C ARG A 474 -30.47 -35.84 30.88
N ALA A 475 -30.80 -34.57 31.10
CA ALA A 475 -30.03 -33.46 30.55
C ALA A 475 -28.58 -33.45 31.05
N VAL A 476 -28.38 -33.64 32.36
CA VAL A 476 -27.05 -33.75 32.97
C VAL A 476 -26.31 -34.99 32.46
N LEU A 477 -26.99 -36.13 32.27
CA LEU A 477 -26.39 -37.32 31.66
C LEU A 477 -25.94 -37.07 30.21
N CYS A 478 -26.72 -36.37 29.39
CA CYS A 478 -26.28 -36.02 28.04
C CYS A 478 -25.00 -35.15 28.05
N LEU A 479 -24.98 -34.09 28.87
CA LEU A 479 -23.82 -33.19 29.01
C LEU A 479 -22.60 -33.94 29.56
N ARG A 480 -22.82 -34.65 30.68
CA ARG A 480 -22.21 -35.94 31.02
C ARG A 480 -21.20 -36.52 30.06
N ARG A 481 -21.82 -37.25 29.13
CA ARG A 481 -21.19 -38.09 28.13
C ARG A 481 -20.51 -37.27 27.03
N LEU A 482 -20.95 -36.03 26.79
CA LEU A 482 -20.22 -35.12 25.91
C LEU A 482 -18.82 -34.84 26.46
N TRP A 483 -18.66 -34.40 27.72
CA TRP A 483 -17.30 -34.11 28.20
C TRP A 483 -16.45 -35.34 28.52
N GLU A 484 -17.06 -36.45 28.95
CA GLU A 484 -16.29 -37.65 29.32
C GLU A 484 -15.79 -38.43 28.11
N LYS A 485 -16.53 -38.40 26.99
CA LYS A 485 -16.26 -39.30 25.86
C LYS A 485 -16.44 -38.70 24.48
N TRP A 486 -17.56 -38.04 24.21
CA TRP A 486 -17.96 -37.73 22.82
C TRP A 486 -17.50 -36.37 22.29
N ASP A 487 -17.09 -35.47 23.19
CA ASP A 487 -16.60 -34.13 22.87
C ASP A 487 -15.75 -33.53 24.03
N PRO A 488 -14.67 -34.21 24.45
CA PRO A 488 -13.86 -33.80 25.60
C PRO A 488 -13.13 -32.47 25.40
N VAL A 489 -12.92 -32.03 24.15
CA VAL A 489 -12.28 -30.74 23.84
C VAL A 489 -13.06 -29.54 24.41
N ARG A 490 -14.38 -29.67 24.58
CA ARG A 490 -15.26 -28.66 25.18
C ARG A 490 -15.68 -29.01 26.61
N GLU A 491 -14.90 -29.82 27.32
CA GLU A 491 -15.20 -30.26 28.70
C GLU A 491 -15.63 -29.10 29.62
N GLY A 492 -14.85 -28.01 29.64
CA GLY A 492 -15.17 -26.84 30.47
C GLY A 492 -16.53 -26.22 30.14
N TYR A 493 -16.92 -26.20 28.87
CA TYR A 493 -18.21 -25.69 28.42
C TYR A 493 -19.37 -26.60 28.85
N TRP A 494 -19.22 -27.92 28.70
CA TRP A 494 -20.28 -28.86 29.09
C TRP A 494 -20.47 -28.93 30.60
N LYS A 495 -19.38 -28.90 31.39
CA LYS A 495 -19.42 -28.81 32.84
C LYS A 495 -20.11 -27.52 33.30
N HIS A 496 -19.82 -26.40 32.64
CA HIS A 496 -20.49 -25.13 32.90
C HIS A 496 -22.01 -25.23 32.66
N ARG A 497 -22.45 -25.81 31.53
CA ARG A 497 -23.88 -26.02 31.23
C ARG A 497 -24.56 -26.96 32.22
N ALA A 498 -23.89 -28.02 32.66
CA ALA A 498 -24.44 -28.92 33.67
C ALA A 498 -24.68 -28.19 35.00
N ALA A 499 -23.73 -27.36 35.43
CA ALA A 499 -23.86 -26.53 36.63
C ALA A 499 -24.97 -25.45 36.52
N GLU A 500 -25.35 -25.02 35.30
CA GLU A 500 -26.52 -24.15 35.12
C GLU A 500 -27.84 -24.88 35.36
N LEU A 501 -27.94 -26.15 34.95
CA LEU A 501 -29.14 -26.97 35.19
C LEU A 501 -29.34 -27.22 36.69
N GLU A 502 -28.26 -27.51 37.43
CA GLU A 502 -28.32 -27.76 38.87
C GLU A 502 -28.67 -26.50 39.70
N ARG A 503 -28.40 -25.30 39.17
CA ARG A 503 -28.76 -24.02 39.83
C ARG A 503 -30.20 -23.59 39.58
N THR A 504 -30.85 -24.16 38.57
CA THR A 504 -32.21 -23.80 38.14
C THR A 504 -33.25 -24.87 38.49
N ALA A 505 -32.82 -26.09 38.82
CA ALA A 505 -33.61 -27.12 39.48
C ALA A 505 -33.80 -26.81 40.97
#